data_AF-A0A8T9MUI6-F1
#
_entry.id   AF-A0A8T9MUI6-F1
#
_cell.length_a   1.000
_cell.length_b   1.000
_cell.length_c   1.000
_cell.angle_alpha   90.00
_cell.angle_beta   90.00
_cell.angle_gamma   90.00
#
_symmetry.space_group_name_H-M   'P 1'
#
loop_
_entity.id
_entity.type
_entity.pdbx_description
1 polymer ?
#
loop_
_entity_poly.entity_id
_entity_poly.type
_entity_poly.pdbx_seq_one_letter_code
_entity_poly.pdbx_strand_id
1 'polypeptide(L)' 'MQFSKDDKINNLVTEKVRAGWQVRKGKKHKILIAPNRQRIAIPATPSDYRAFLNFSRDVRRLAEGLPIRVTEQLGGAS' A
#
# COMPACT_ATOMS: atom_id res chain seq x y z
N MET A 1 9.89 13.08 -5.26
CA MET A 1 9.01 13.18 -4.08
C MET A 1 9.23 11.93 -3.24
N GLN A 2 9.42 12.05 -1.92
CA GLN A 2 9.68 10.89 -1.06
C GLN A 2 8.43 10.45 -0.30
N PHE A 3 8.05 9.18 -0.46
CA PHE A 3 6.88 8.55 0.16
C PHE A 3 7.26 7.47 1.18
N SER A 4 8.40 6.81 0.98
CA SER A 4 8.97 5.80 1.88
C SER A 4 10.49 5.96 1.95
N LYS A 5 11.11 5.45 3.03
CA LYS A 5 12.56 5.23 3.12
C LYS A 5 13.03 3.97 2.41
N ASP A 6 12.11 3.08 2.02
CA ASP A 6 12.43 1.93 1.15
C ASP A 6 12.29 2.36 -0.31
N ASP A 7 13.39 2.27 -1.06
CA ASP A 7 13.44 2.74 -2.45
C ASP A 7 12.50 1.97 -3.38
N LYS A 8 12.27 0.67 -3.13
CA LYS A 8 11.37 -0.13 -3.95
C LYS A 8 9.92 0.29 -3.75
N ILE A 9 9.52 0.54 -2.50
CA ILE A 9 8.20 1.09 -2.17
C ILE A 9 8.07 2.51 -2.74
N ASN A 10 9.09 3.34 -2.59
CA ASN A 10 9.07 4.72 -3.06
C ASN A 10 8.91 4.81 -4.59
N ASN A 11 9.63 3.94 -5.32
CA ASN A 11 9.55 3.85 -6.78
C ASN A 11 8.17 3.36 -7.22
N LEU A 12 7.66 2.29 -6.62
CA LEU A 12 6.32 1.77 -6.92
C LEU A 12 5.23 2.84 -6.72
N VAL A 13 5.27 3.57 -5.60
CA VAL A 13 4.31 4.67 -5.35
C VAL A 13 4.44 5.76 -6.41
N THR A 14 5.67 6.13 -6.77
CA THR A 14 5.93 7.16 -7.79
C THR A 14 5.38 6.74 -9.15
N GLU A 15 5.56 5.49 -9.56
CA GLU A 15 5.01 4.94 -10.80
C GLU A 15 3.47 4.97 -10.79
N LYS A 16 2.83 4.58 -9.68
CA LYS A 16 1.37 4.63 -9.58
C LYS A 16 0.83 6.06 -9.63
N VAL A 17 1.49 7.01 -8.97
CA VAL A 17 1.12 8.43 -9.05
C VAL A 17 1.22 8.95 -10.49
N ARG A 18 2.28 8.58 -11.22
CA ARG A 18 2.42 8.89 -12.66
C ARG A 18 1.30 8.26 -13.50
N ALA A 19 0.81 7.09 -13.11
CA ALA A 19 -0.33 6.41 -13.74
C ALA A 19 -1.71 6.96 -13.30
N GLY A 20 -1.77 8.12 -12.62
CA GLY A 20 -3.02 8.77 -12.24
C GLY A 20 -3.57 8.39 -10.87
N TRP A 21 -2.82 7.63 -10.07
CA TRP A 21 -3.20 7.37 -8.68
C TRP A 21 -2.94 8.61 -7.83
N GLN A 22 -3.70 8.78 -6.75
CA GLN A 22 -3.61 9.95 -5.89
C GLN A 22 -2.91 9.62 -4.57
N VAL A 23 -2.21 10.60 -4.00
CA VAL A 23 -1.66 10.49 -2.65
C VAL A 23 -2.24 11.59 -1.78
N ARG A 24 -2.68 11.22 -0.57
CA ARG A 24 -3.07 12.18 0.47
C ARG A 24 -2.24 12.00 1.74
N LYS A 25 -2.18 13.04 2.55
CA LYS A 25 -1.61 12.97 3.90
C LYS A 25 -2.57 12.20 4.81
N GLY A 26 -2.08 11.15 5.48
CA GLY A 26 -2.78 10.53 6.63
C GLY A 26 -2.18 11.03 7.95
N LYS A 27 -2.69 10.53 9.08
CA LYS A 27 -2.18 10.89 10.42
C LYS A 27 -0.72 10.46 10.61
N LYS A 28 -0.42 9.18 10.37
CA LYS A 28 0.92 8.58 10.54
C LYS A 28 1.64 8.31 9.22
N HIS A 29 0.90 7.82 8.23
CA HIS A 29 1.43 7.44 6.93
C HIS A 29 0.68 8.17 5.81
N LYS A 30 1.38 8.48 4.71
CA LYS A 30 0.72 8.92 3.48
C LYS A 30 -0.17 7.77 2.97
N ILE A 31 -1.25 8.10 2.29
CA ILE A 31 -2.23 7.13 1.78
C ILE A 31 -2.21 7.20 0.27
N LEU A 32 -1.99 6.05 -0.37
CA LEU A 32 -2.11 5.87 -1.81
C LEU A 32 -3.57 5.49 -2.14
N ILE A 33 -4.16 6.15 -3.12
CA ILE A 33 -5.56 6.00 -3.52
C ILE A 33 -5.61 5.59 -4.99
N ALA A 34 -6.25 4.47 -5.25
CA ALA A 34 -6.46 3.92 -6.57
C ALA A 34 -7.64 4.62 -7.29
N PRO A 35 -7.70 4.57 -8.63
CA PRO A 35 -8.80 5.16 -9.42
C PRO A 35 -10.19 4.65 -9.03
N ASN A 36 -10.28 3.40 -8.57
CA ASN A 36 -11.50 2.79 -8.05
C ASN A 36 -11.86 3.22 -6.61
N ARG A 37 -11.23 4.29 -6.09
CA ARG A 37 -11.41 4.87 -4.74
C ARG A 37 -10.96 3.97 -3.58
N GLN A 38 -10.42 2.79 -3.85
CA GLN A 38 -9.77 1.99 -2.82
C GLN A 38 -8.44 2.63 -2.40
N ARG A 39 -7.97 2.32 -1.20
CA ARG A 39 -6.83 3.02 -0.59
C ARG A 39 -5.97 2.11 0.26
N ILE A 40 -4.69 2.43 0.34
CA ILE A 40 -3.70 1.73 1.16
C ILE A 40 -2.73 2.71 1.82
N ALA A 41 -2.30 2.42 3.05
CA ALA A 41 -1.26 3.20 3.72
C ALA A 41 0.11 2.89 3.11
N ILE A 42 0.90 3.92 2.83
CA ILE A 42 2.28 3.79 2.35
C ILE A 42 3.20 3.61 3.56
N PRO A 43 3.91 2.48 3.71
CA PRO A 43 4.87 2.30 4.79
C PRO A 43 5.98 3.35 4.70
N ALA A 44 6.09 4.22 5.70
CA ALA A 44 7.06 5.33 5.68
C ALA A 44 8.49 4.86 6.00
N THR A 45 8.63 3.99 7.00
CA THR A 45 9.90 3.44 7.48
C THR A 45 9.73 1.95 7.79
N PRO A 46 9.54 1.10 6.77
CA PRO A 46 9.38 -0.33 7.01
C PRO A 46 10.67 -0.93 7.58
N SER A 47 10.52 -1.82 8.56
CA SER A 47 11.61 -2.61 9.14
C SER A 47 11.50 -4.11 8.80
N ASP A 48 10.40 -4.52 8.18
CA ASP A 48 10.16 -5.89 7.72
C ASP A 48 10.76 -6.09 6.32
N TYR A 49 11.56 -7.14 6.13
CA TYR A 49 12.18 -7.47 4.84
C TYR A 49 11.14 -7.80 3.75
N ARG A 50 9.92 -8.18 4.12
CA ARG A 50 8.80 -8.45 3.21
C ARG A 50 7.92 -7.23 2.96
N ALA A 51 8.23 -6.07 3.54
CA ALA A 51 7.38 -4.89 3.42
C ALA A 51 7.10 -4.52 1.96
N PHE A 52 8.12 -4.55 1.09
CA PHE A 52 7.94 -4.31 -0.34
C PHE A 52 7.04 -5.37 -1.00
N LEU A 53 7.26 -6.66 -0.72
CA LEU A 53 6.48 -7.75 -1.31
C LEU A 53 5.00 -7.66 -0.93
N ASN A 54 4.72 -7.43 0.36
CA ASN A 54 3.36 -7.29 0.88
C ASN A 54 2.68 -6.05 0.28
N PHE A 55 3.37 -4.90 0.30
CA PHE A 55 2.82 -3.66 -0.25
C PHE A 55 2.56 -3.76 -1.76
N SER A 56 3.48 -4.35 -2.52
CA SER A 56 3.33 -4.56 -3.96
C SER A 56 2.14 -5.47 -4.29
N ARG A 57 1.98 -6.57 -3.54
CA ARG A 57 0.84 -7.48 -3.66
C ARG A 57 -0.49 -6.75 -3.42
N ASP A 58 -0.56 -5.92 -2.40
CA ASP A 58 -1.79 -5.21 -2.08
C ASP A 58 -2.09 -4.09 -3.10
N VAL A 59 -1.08 -3.36 -3.57
CA VAL A 59 -1.23 -2.40 -4.68
C VAL A 59 -1.75 -3.09 -5.95
N ARG A 60 -1.26 -4.30 -6.26
CA ARG A 60 -1.76 -5.09 -7.38
C ARG A 60 -3.23 -5.44 -7.23
N ARG A 61 -3.64 -5.93 -6.04
CA ARG A 61 -5.05 -6.25 -5.75
C ARG A 61 -5.96 -5.04 -5.91
N LEU A 62 -5.51 -3.88 -5.43
CA LEU A 62 -6.22 -2.61 -5.62
C LEU A 62 -6.40 -2.27 -7.11
N ALA A 63 -5.40 -2.51 -7.93
CA ALA A 63 -5.48 -2.27 -9.37
C ALA A 63 -6.48 -3.23 -10.06
N GLU A 64 -6.54 -4.49 -9.59
CA GLU A 64 -7.42 -5.53 -10.12
C GLU A 64 -8.86 -5.46 -9.55
N GLY A 65 -9.13 -4.53 -8.62
CA GLY A 65 -10.42 -4.40 -7.95
C GLY A 65 -10.74 -5.53 -6.96
N LEU A 66 -9.75 -6.40 -6.69
CA LEU A 66 -9.90 -7.45 -5.69
C LEU A 66 -9.85 -6.83 -4.29
N PRO A 67 -10.76 -7.21 -3.36
CA PRO A 67 -10.71 -6.70 -2.00
C PRO A 67 -9.36 -7.07 -1.36
N ILE A 68 -8.67 -6.07 -0.79
CA ILE A 68 -7.50 -6.32 0.06
C ILE A 68 -8.00 -7.18 1.21
N ARG A 69 -7.61 -8.46 1.25
CA ARG A 69 -7.94 -9.31 2.39
C ARG A 69 -7.23 -8.77 3.63
N VAL A 70 -8.01 -8.24 4.58
CA VAL A 70 -7.64 -8.24 5.99
C VAL A 70 -7.53 -9.72 6.35
N THR A 71 -6.31 -10.18 6.63
CA THR A 71 -6.08 -11.57 7.04
C THR A 71 -6.82 -11.82 8.36
N GLU A 72 -7.69 -12.82 8.32
CA GLU A 72 -8.27 -13.61 9.42
C GLU A 72 -7.85 -13.21 10.85
N GLN A 73 -8.81 -12.67 11.61
CA GLN A 73 -9.09 -13.18 12.95
C GLN A 73 -10.26 -14.19 12.86
N LEU A 74 -9.98 -15.35 12.26
CA LEU A 74 -10.59 -16.61 12.68
C LEU A 74 -9.43 -17.44 13.22
N GLY A 75 -9.21 -17.30 14.52
CA GLY A 75 -8.09 -17.87 15.25
C GLY A 75 -8.36 -17.78 16.75
N GLY A 76 -9.53 -18.30 17.12
CA GLY A 76 -9.97 -18.50 18.49
C GLY A 76 -10.85 -19.74 18.51
N ALA A 77 -10.24 -20.89 18.22
CA ALA A 77 -10.82 -22.18 18.54
C ALA A 77 -10.59 -22.44 20.02
N SER A 78 -11.67 -22.46 20.80
CA SER A 78 -12.02 -23.38 21.91
C SER A 78 -13.22 -22.81 22.65
#